data_AF-A0A934VWJ0-F1
#
_entry.id   AF-A0A934VWJ0-F1
#
_cell.length_a   1.000
_cell.length_b   1.000
_cell.length_c   1.000
_cell.angle_alpha   90.00
_cell.angle_beta   90.00
_cell.angle_gamma   90.00
#
_symmetry.space_group_name_H-M   'P 1'
#
loop_
_entity.id
_entity.type
_entity.pdbx_description
1 polymer ?
#
loop_
_entity_poly.entity_id
_entity_poly.type
_entity_poly.pdbx_seq_one_letter_code
_entity_poly.pdbx_strand_id
1 'polypeptide(L)'
;MNQSLALQKPGDLMKYLERSRSAIAMALPKHLTPDRMMRLALTCFSTTPALRKCTPQSILSSVVVAAQIGLEPGIAGQGYLIPYKDTCTFVPGWQGLVGLLNNSGRATAWTGAVFEGDEFEFELGSNPKCRHIPGDHFGDPKKITWVYACGKVNGSEQPVIEAWPMRRVWRHRDQFNKVGQRHYSYENPEMYARKVVLLQVLKYMPRSIELNNALTAANAAEIGRTTAVDDGVVVEIEAEEQVRESTVQVTDPFEKPDESPEQKIAAETPQPAKPNNETPDLI
;
A
#
# COMPACT_ATOMS: atom_id res chain seq x y z
N MET A 1 -32.97 8.86 -13.57
CA MET A 1 -33.03 8.82 -12.10
C MET A 1 -31.89 7.93 -11.59
N ASN A 2 -30.76 8.50 -11.17
CA ASN A 2 -29.68 7.74 -10.52
C ASN A 2 -29.65 8.07 -9.03
N GLN A 3 -30.48 7.37 -8.23
CA GLN A 3 -30.24 7.33 -6.79
C GLN A 3 -28.97 6.52 -6.56
N SER A 4 -27.91 7.21 -6.12
CA SER A 4 -26.72 6.58 -5.56
C SER A 4 -27.16 5.70 -4.38
N LEU A 5 -27.16 4.38 -4.59
CA LEU A 5 -27.51 3.42 -3.54
C LEU A 5 -26.34 3.34 -2.56
N ALA A 6 -26.30 4.26 -1.61
CA ALA A 6 -25.31 4.29 -0.54
C ALA A 6 -25.47 3.05 0.34
N LEU A 7 -24.61 2.05 0.13
CA LEU A 7 -24.58 0.83 0.94
C LEU A 7 -24.06 1.17 2.32
N GLN A 8 -24.97 1.42 3.27
CA GLN A 8 -24.58 1.67 4.66
C GLN A 8 -24.59 0.40 5.51
N LYS A 9 -25.30 -0.65 5.09
CA LYS A 9 -25.47 -1.89 5.88
C LYS A 9 -24.92 -3.11 5.12
N PRO A 10 -24.28 -4.07 5.81
CA PRO A 10 -23.77 -5.30 5.17
C PRO A 10 -24.84 -6.06 4.37
N GLY A 11 -26.08 -6.13 4.86
CA GLY A 11 -27.18 -6.81 4.17
C GLY A 11 -27.57 -6.19 2.81
N ASP A 12 -27.30 -4.90 2.59
CA ASP A 12 -27.58 -4.25 1.32
C ASP A 12 -26.47 -4.55 0.29
N LEU A 13 -25.21 -4.62 0.75
CA LEU A 13 -24.10 -5.09 -0.08
C LEU A 13 -24.32 -6.55 -0.51
N MET A 14 -24.73 -7.43 0.41
CA MET A 14 -24.98 -8.84 0.08
C MET A 14 -26.06 -8.98 -1.00
N LYS A 15 -27.18 -8.24 -0.92
CA LYS A 15 -28.22 -8.22 -1.96
C LYS A 15 -27.70 -7.73 -3.32
N TYR A 16 -26.77 -6.77 -3.33
CA TYR A 16 -26.16 -6.25 -4.56
C TYR A 16 -25.19 -7.26 -5.20
N LEU A 17 -24.35 -7.91 -4.39
CA LEU A 17 -23.46 -8.97 -4.84
C LEU A 17 -24.24 -10.19 -5.36
N GLU A 18 -25.33 -10.58 -4.70
CA GLU A 18 -26.17 -11.71 -5.10
C GLU A 18 -26.81 -11.49 -6.49
N ARG A 19 -27.27 -10.26 -6.79
CA ARG A 19 -27.73 -9.86 -8.13
C ARG A 19 -26.63 -9.95 -9.20
N SER A 20 -25.38 -9.89 -8.78
CA SER A 20 -24.19 -9.89 -9.62
C SER A 20 -23.45 -11.24 -9.60
N ARG A 21 -24.05 -12.28 -8.99
CA ARG A 21 -23.42 -13.58 -8.75
C ARG A 21 -22.94 -14.28 -10.02
N SER A 22 -23.65 -14.10 -11.14
CA SER A 22 -23.24 -14.63 -12.45
C SER A 22 -21.94 -14.01 -12.96
N ALA A 23 -21.77 -12.69 -12.83
CA ALA A 23 -20.54 -11.98 -13.20
C ALA A 23 -19.36 -12.45 -12.34
N ILE A 24 -19.57 -12.60 -11.02
CA ILE A 24 -18.56 -13.15 -10.11
C ILE A 24 -18.22 -14.60 -10.52
N ALA A 25 -19.21 -15.43 -10.84
CA ALA A 25 -19.01 -16.83 -11.23
C ALA A 25 -18.19 -17.00 -12.53
N MET A 26 -18.38 -16.12 -13.52
CA MET A 26 -17.62 -16.17 -14.77
C MET A 26 -16.14 -15.81 -14.60
N ALA A 27 -15.80 -14.99 -13.60
CA ALA A 27 -14.42 -14.56 -13.32
C ALA A 27 -13.66 -15.47 -12.33
N LEU A 28 -14.27 -16.57 -11.88
CA LEU A 28 -13.68 -17.42 -10.84
C LEU A 28 -12.89 -18.61 -11.40
N PRO A 29 -11.63 -18.82 -10.98
CA PRO A 29 -10.94 -20.08 -11.23
C PRO A 29 -11.63 -21.22 -10.47
N LYS A 30 -11.53 -22.44 -11.02
CA LYS A 30 -12.30 -23.64 -10.62
C LYS A 30 -12.28 -24.03 -9.13
N HIS A 31 -11.35 -23.48 -8.35
CA HIS A 31 -11.16 -23.79 -6.92
C HIS A 31 -11.81 -22.77 -5.96
N LEU A 32 -12.33 -21.64 -6.47
CA LEU A 32 -13.04 -20.63 -5.68
C LEU A 32 -14.52 -20.60 -6.03
N THR A 33 -15.38 -20.27 -5.06
CA THR A 33 -16.84 -20.20 -5.26
C THR A 33 -17.36 -18.77 -5.10
N PRO A 34 -18.44 -18.37 -5.83
CA PRO A 34 -19.02 -17.02 -5.69
C PRO A 34 -19.40 -16.72 -4.24
N ASP A 35 -20.04 -17.67 -3.58
CA ASP A 35 -20.54 -17.52 -2.21
C ASP A 35 -19.41 -17.33 -1.20
N ARG A 36 -18.22 -17.89 -1.46
CA ARG A 36 -17.03 -17.63 -0.64
C ARG A 36 -16.54 -16.20 -0.86
N MET A 37 -16.34 -15.76 -2.10
CA MET A 37 -15.90 -14.38 -2.39
C MET A 37 -16.88 -13.32 -1.86
N MET A 38 -18.19 -13.54 -2.01
CA MET A 38 -19.20 -12.62 -1.48
C MET A 38 -19.15 -12.52 0.05
N ARG A 39 -18.95 -13.64 0.77
CA ARG A 39 -18.74 -13.62 2.23
C ARG A 39 -17.45 -12.89 2.63
N LEU A 40 -16.35 -13.08 1.91
CA LEU A 40 -15.09 -12.38 2.18
C LEU A 40 -15.22 -10.87 1.99
N ALA A 41 -15.88 -10.45 0.90
CA ALA A 41 -16.20 -9.05 0.64
C ALA A 41 -17.08 -8.45 1.75
N LEU A 42 -18.09 -9.20 2.21
CA LEU A 42 -18.98 -8.81 3.31
C LEU A 42 -18.23 -8.66 4.64
N THR A 43 -17.29 -9.55 4.95
CA THR A 43 -16.42 -9.44 6.12
C THR A 43 -15.55 -8.19 6.03
N CYS A 44 -14.85 -7.98 4.91
CA CYS A 44 -14.00 -6.79 4.68
C CYS A 44 -14.81 -5.49 4.84
N PHE A 45 -16.00 -5.43 4.25
CA PHE A 45 -16.91 -4.28 4.34
C PHE A 45 -17.42 -4.02 5.77
N SER A 46 -17.55 -5.09 6.57
CA SER A 46 -17.98 -4.99 7.96
C SER A 46 -16.84 -4.52 8.87
N THR A 47 -15.62 -5.02 8.67
CA THR A 47 -14.42 -4.67 9.45
C THR A 47 -13.74 -3.36 9.03
N THR A 48 -14.02 -2.87 7.81
CA THR A 48 -13.42 -1.64 7.26
C THR A 48 -14.51 -0.59 6.99
N PRO A 49 -14.91 0.25 7.99
CA PRO A 49 -16.03 1.18 7.86
C PRO A 49 -15.91 2.17 6.69
N ALA A 50 -14.69 2.48 6.24
CA ALA A 50 -14.45 3.35 5.09
C ALA A 50 -14.97 2.75 3.76
N LEU A 51 -15.09 1.43 3.63
CA LEU A 51 -15.69 0.80 2.43
C LEU A 51 -17.18 1.13 2.26
N ARG A 52 -17.88 1.59 3.31
CA ARG A 52 -19.28 2.07 3.23
C ARG A 52 -19.43 3.38 2.46
N LYS A 53 -18.31 4.08 2.20
CA LYS A 53 -18.26 5.26 1.34
C LYS A 53 -18.04 4.90 -0.13
N CYS A 54 -17.67 3.65 -0.43
CA CYS A 54 -17.38 3.21 -1.79
C CYS A 54 -18.65 2.88 -2.57
N THR A 55 -18.62 3.09 -3.88
CA THR A 55 -19.73 2.70 -4.76
C THR A 55 -19.92 1.18 -4.78
N PRO A 56 -21.17 0.67 -4.87
CA PRO A 56 -21.45 -0.76 -5.01
C PRO A 56 -20.64 -1.40 -6.16
N GLN A 57 -20.56 -0.69 -7.27
CA GLN A 57 -19.88 -1.13 -8.49
C GLN A 57 -18.37 -1.29 -8.26
N SER A 58 -17.70 -0.35 -7.60
CA SER A 58 -16.25 -0.46 -7.32
C SER A 58 -15.92 -1.63 -6.40
N ILE A 59 -16.80 -1.95 -5.44
CA ILE A 59 -16.64 -3.12 -4.56
C ILE A 59 -16.80 -4.40 -5.38
N LEU A 60 -17.85 -4.51 -6.22
CA LEU A 60 -18.06 -5.65 -7.11
C LEU A 60 -16.88 -5.84 -8.07
N SER A 61 -16.44 -4.80 -8.77
CA SER A 61 -15.30 -4.85 -9.69
C SER A 61 -14.02 -5.29 -8.96
N SER A 62 -13.77 -4.80 -7.75
CA SER A 62 -12.63 -5.25 -6.94
C SER A 62 -12.71 -6.73 -6.53
N VAL A 63 -13.91 -7.24 -6.22
CA VAL A 63 -14.13 -8.66 -5.93
C VAL A 63 -13.97 -9.54 -7.17
N VAL A 64 -14.38 -9.05 -8.34
CA VAL A 64 -14.19 -9.70 -9.64
C VAL A 64 -12.70 -9.76 -10.02
N VAL A 65 -11.94 -8.67 -9.81
CA VAL A 65 -10.48 -8.65 -9.99
C VAL A 65 -9.79 -9.63 -9.04
N ALA A 66 -10.17 -9.66 -7.76
CA ALA A 66 -9.64 -10.61 -6.79
C ALA A 66 -9.91 -12.07 -7.19
N ALA A 67 -11.13 -12.35 -7.66
CA ALA A 67 -11.53 -13.65 -8.20
C ALA A 67 -10.68 -14.05 -9.42
N GLN A 68 -10.53 -13.16 -10.41
CA GLN A 68 -9.77 -13.42 -11.64
C GLN A 68 -8.28 -13.66 -11.39
N ILE A 69 -7.74 -13.08 -10.31
CA ILE A 69 -6.36 -13.31 -9.86
C ILE A 69 -6.25 -14.60 -9.02
N GLY A 70 -7.36 -15.13 -8.49
CA GLY A 70 -7.35 -16.28 -7.59
C GLY A 70 -6.88 -15.97 -6.17
N LEU A 71 -7.10 -14.74 -5.69
CA LEU A 71 -6.69 -14.29 -4.35
C LEU A 71 -7.87 -13.88 -3.47
N GLU A 72 -7.81 -14.26 -2.20
CA GLU A 72 -8.88 -14.02 -1.24
C GLU A 72 -8.68 -12.69 -0.47
N PRO A 73 -9.62 -11.73 -0.56
CA PRO A 73 -9.52 -10.47 0.17
C PRO A 73 -9.71 -10.70 1.68
N GLY A 74 -8.84 -10.08 2.48
CA GLY A 74 -8.95 -10.06 3.94
C GLY A 74 -8.49 -11.33 4.67
N ILE A 75 -7.94 -12.33 3.96
CA ILE A 75 -7.41 -13.57 4.56
C ILE A 75 -5.92 -13.71 4.24
N ALA A 76 -5.14 -14.13 5.27
CA ALA A 76 -3.75 -14.57 5.16
C ALA A 76 -2.83 -13.68 4.28
N GLY A 77 -3.04 -12.35 4.34
CA GLY A 77 -2.31 -11.35 3.56
C GLY A 77 -2.32 -11.56 2.03
N GLN A 78 -3.31 -12.29 1.51
CA GLN A 78 -3.41 -12.57 0.07
C GLN A 78 -3.78 -11.31 -0.73
N GLY A 79 -4.74 -10.54 -0.24
CA GLY A 79 -5.12 -9.25 -0.82
C GLY A 79 -6.07 -8.47 0.07
N TYR A 80 -6.29 -7.21 -0.30
CA TYR A 80 -7.01 -6.24 0.52
C TYR A 80 -8.00 -5.44 -0.34
N LEU A 81 -9.17 -5.12 0.20
CA LEU A 81 -10.09 -4.15 -0.39
C LEU A 81 -9.82 -2.78 0.24
N ILE A 82 -9.17 -1.88 -0.50
CA ILE A 82 -8.72 -0.58 -0.01
C ILE A 82 -9.65 0.53 -0.56
N PRO A 83 -10.21 1.40 0.29
CA PRO A 83 -11.02 2.54 -0.14
C PRO A 83 -10.16 3.75 -0.52
N TYR A 84 -10.21 4.15 -1.79
CA TYR A 84 -9.71 5.43 -2.28
C TYR A 84 -10.89 6.37 -2.57
N LYS A 85 -11.14 7.33 -1.67
CA LYS A 85 -12.33 8.18 -1.67
C LYS A 85 -13.63 7.34 -1.63
N ASP A 86 -14.36 7.28 -2.75
CA ASP A 86 -15.59 6.52 -3.00
C ASP A 86 -15.38 5.34 -3.97
N THR A 87 -14.12 5.00 -4.26
CA THR A 87 -13.73 3.87 -5.11
C THR A 87 -13.03 2.81 -4.26
N CYS A 88 -13.60 1.62 -4.20
CA CYS A 88 -12.92 0.44 -3.67
C CYS A 88 -11.93 -0.09 -4.72
N THR A 89 -10.74 -0.50 -4.29
CA THR A 89 -9.70 -1.10 -5.14
C THR A 89 -9.16 -2.36 -4.47
N PHE A 90 -9.08 -3.46 -5.21
CA PHE A 90 -8.38 -4.66 -4.76
C PHE A 90 -6.87 -4.51 -4.94
N VAL A 91 -6.12 -4.69 -3.85
CA VAL A 91 -4.66 -4.61 -3.84
C VAL A 91 -4.08 -5.96 -3.41
N PRO A 92 -3.38 -6.69 -4.31
CA PRO A 92 -2.69 -7.92 -3.95
C PRO A 92 -1.65 -7.70 -2.85
N GLY A 93 -1.70 -8.56 -1.83
CA GLY A 93 -0.72 -8.60 -0.75
C GLY A 93 0.47 -9.47 -1.11
N TRP A 94 1.60 -9.27 -0.42
CA TRP A 94 2.84 -9.97 -0.75
C TRP A 94 2.73 -11.50 -0.54
N GLN A 95 1.94 -11.95 0.43
CA GLN A 95 1.71 -13.39 0.67
C GLN A 95 0.91 -14.02 -0.47
N GLY A 96 -0.03 -13.27 -1.06
CA GLY A 96 -0.75 -13.68 -2.27
C GLY A 96 0.16 -13.78 -3.49
N LEU A 97 1.00 -12.75 -3.71
CA LEU A 97 1.97 -12.74 -4.82
C LEU A 97 2.99 -13.89 -4.72
N VAL A 98 3.52 -14.17 -3.52
CA VAL A 98 4.40 -15.33 -3.28
C VAL A 98 3.65 -16.65 -3.47
N GLY A 99 2.40 -16.73 -2.99
CA GLY A 99 1.54 -17.91 -3.17
C GLY A 99 1.30 -18.24 -4.65
N LEU A 100 0.93 -17.24 -5.46
CA LEU A 100 0.74 -17.40 -6.91
C LEU A 100 2.03 -17.85 -7.62
N LEU A 101 3.18 -17.28 -7.24
CA LEU A 101 4.45 -17.71 -7.81
C LEU A 101 4.76 -19.17 -7.45
N ASN A 102 4.66 -19.54 -6.18
CA ASN A 102 4.96 -20.90 -5.71
C ASN A 102 4.00 -21.93 -6.33
N ASN A 103 2.71 -21.59 -6.48
CA ASN A 103 1.69 -22.43 -7.12
C ASN A 103 2.00 -22.72 -8.61
N SER A 104 2.82 -21.89 -9.27
CA SER A 104 3.27 -22.19 -10.64
C SER A 104 4.18 -23.41 -10.74
N GLY A 105 4.84 -23.80 -9.63
CA GLY A 105 5.85 -24.86 -9.62
C GLY A 105 7.11 -24.57 -10.44
N ARG A 106 7.30 -23.32 -10.91
CA ARG A 106 8.42 -22.92 -11.81
C ARG A 106 9.49 -22.07 -11.12
N ALA A 107 9.17 -21.45 -10.00
CA ALA A 107 10.07 -20.62 -9.21
C ALA A 107 9.55 -20.47 -7.78
N THR A 108 10.41 -20.02 -6.88
CA THR A 108 10.04 -19.60 -5.52
C THR A 108 10.53 -18.19 -5.25
N ALA A 109 9.88 -17.48 -4.34
CA ALA A 109 10.36 -16.20 -3.84
C ALA A 109 10.04 -16.02 -2.35
N TRP A 110 10.88 -15.25 -1.66
CA TRP A 110 10.71 -14.88 -0.26
C TRP A 110 11.14 -13.44 -0.02
N THR A 111 10.69 -12.86 1.08
CA THR A 111 11.01 -11.49 1.49
C THR A 111 11.41 -11.47 2.95
N GLY A 112 12.24 -10.49 3.34
CA GLY A 112 12.55 -10.20 4.72
C GLY A 112 12.61 -8.70 5.00
N ALA A 113 12.38 -8.34 6.26
CA ALA A 113 12.75 -7.05 6.82
C ALA A 113 13.95 -7.28 7.74
N VAL A 114 14.87 -6.32 7.71
CA VAL A 114 16.12 -6.29 8.49
C VAL A 114 15.97 -5.16 9.49
N PHE A 115 16.19 -5.48 10.76
CA PHE A 115 16.01 -4.60 11.90
C PHE A 115 17.35 -4.08 12.41
N GLU A 116 17.32 -3.10 13.31
CA GLU A 116 18.49 -2.62 14.04
C GLU A 116 19.10 -3.77 14.86
N GLY A 117 20.37 -4.08 14.64
CA GLY A 117 21.08 -5.18 15.34
C GLY A 117 21.11 -6.52 14.60
N ASP A 118 20.43 -6.66 13.47
CA ASP A 118 20.51 -7.87 12.63
C ASP A 118 21.85 -7.94 11.88
N GLU A 119 22.41 -9.14 11.70
CA GLU A 119 23.52 -9.36 10.77
C GLU A 119 22.96 -9.49 9.34
N PHE A 120 23.24 -8.52 8.47
CA PHE A 120 22.74 -8.52 7.10
C PHE A 120 23.85 -8.27 6.06
N GLU A 121 23.98 -9.21 5.12
CA GLU A 121 24.96 -9.21 4.04
C GLU A 121 24.29 -9.64 2.73
N PHE A 122 24.57 -8.93 1.64
CA PHE A 122 24.11 -9.33 0.31
C PHE A 122 25.13 -9.01 -0.78
N GLU A 123 25.18 -9.89 -1.79
CA GLU A 123 26.03 -9.79 -2.98
C GLU A 123 25.14 -9.84 -4.22
N LEU A 124 25.39 -8.95 -5.18
CA LEU A 124 24.66 -8.87 -6.46
C LEU A 124 25.51 -9.26 -7.68
N GLY A 125 26.78 -9.64 -7.46
CA GLY A 125 27.73 -9.99 -8.54
C GLY A 125 27.48 -11.36 -9.16
N SER A 126 28.48 -11.93 -9.81
CA SER A 126 28.40 -13.24 -10.49
C SER A 126 28.18 -14.46 -9.59
N ASN A 127 27.97 -14.26 -8.29
CA ASN A 127 27.56 -15.29 -7.32
C ASN A 127 26.63 -14.64 -6.27
N PRO A 128 25.35 -14.36 -6.60
CA PRO A 128 24.48 -13.59 -5.73
C PRO A 128 24.16 -14.32 -4.42
N LYS A 129 24.27 -13.61 -3.28
CA LYS A 129 23.97 -14.14 -1.94
C LYS A 129 23.14 -13.15 -1.14
N CYS A 130 22.35 -13.67 -0.21
CA CYS A 130 21.64 -12.89 0.81
C CYS A 130 21.68 -13.68 2.11
N ARG A 131 22.42 -13.18 3.10
CA ARG A 131 22.51 -13.73 4.46
C ARG A 131 21.87 -12.73 5.41
N HIS A 132 20.96 -13.23 6.24
CA HIS A 132 20.26 -12.44 7.23
C HIS A 132 20.12 -13.27 8.51
N ILE A 133 20.67 -12.78 9.62
CA ILE A 133 20.48 -13.38 10.95
C ILE A 133 19.80 -12.34 11.84
N PRO A 134 18.55 -12.62 12.29
CA PRO A 134 17.83 -11.78 13.24
C PRO A 134 18.56 -11.59 14.58
N GLY A 135 18.52 -10.37 15.11
CA GLY A 135 18.91 -10.00 16.47
C GLY A 135 17.71 -9.63 17.36
N ASP A 136 17.98 -8.95 18.47
CA ASP A 136 17.03 -8.67 19.56
C ASP A 136 15.86 -7.74 19.19
N HIS A 137 15.85 -7.16 17.99
CA HIS A 137 14.81 -6.23 17.53
C HIS A 137 13.97 -6.78 16.37
N PHE A 138 14.13 -8.08 16.07
CA PHE A 138 13.36 -8.75 15.05
C PHE A 138 11.86 -8.62 15.28
N GLY A 139 11.17 -8.02 14.30
CA GLY A 139 9.72 -7.81 14.33
C GLY A 139 9.24 -6.50 14.96
N ASP A 140 10.12 -5.58 15.39
CA ASP A 140 9.73 -4.19 15.73
C ASP A 140 9.65 -3.32 14.46
N PRO A 141 8.46 -2.94 13.97
CA PRO A 141 8.34 -2.21 12.70
C PRO A 141 9.00 -0.82 12.72
N LYS A 142 9.30 -0.27 13.89
CA LYS A 142 9.98 1.02 14.04
C LYS A 142 11.50 0.93 13.82
N LYS A 143 12.06 -0.28 13.90
CA LYS A 143 13.50 -0.55 13.83
C LYS A 143 13.98 -1.11 12.49
N ILE A 144 13.11 -1.17 11.48
CA ILE A 144 13.47 -1.66 10.15
C ILE A 144 14.50 -0.71 9.49
N THR A 145 15.65 -1.26 9.10
CA THR A 145 16.74 -0.55 8.44
C THR A 145 16.78 -0.83 6.93
N TRP A 146 16.53 -2.10 6.55
CA TRP A 146 16.46 -2.57 5.16
C TRP A 146 15.28 -3.54 4.96
N VAL A 147 14.91 -3.74 3.70
CA VAL A 147 14.06 -4.85 3.26
C VAL A 147 14.71 -5.51 2.05
N TYR A 148 14.47 -6.81 1.89
CA TYR A 148 14.92 -7.56 0.73
C TYR A 148 13.87 -8.53 0.20
N ALA A 149 14.01 -8.86 -1.08
CA ALA A 149 13.36 -9.98 -1.72
C ALA A 149 14.39 -10.81 -2.47
N CYS A 150 14.18 -12.13 -2.47
CA CYS A 150 14.96 -13.09 -3.24
C CYS A 150 13.99 -13.96 -4.04
N GLY A 151 14.34 -14.28 -5.29
CA GLY A 151 13.57 -15.19 -6.14
C GLY A 151 14.48 -16.14 -6.89
N LYS A 152 14.09 -17.41 -7.00
CA LYS A 152 14.88 -18.44 -7.68
C LYS A 152 13.99 -19.23 -8.64
N VAL A 153 14.37 -19.23 -9.92
CA VAL A 153 13.75 -20.06 -10.95
C VAL A 153 14.27 -21.50 -10.81
N ASN A 154 13.38 -22.49 -10.96
CA ASN A 154 13.76 -23.90 -10.87
C ASN A 154 14.78 -24.24 -11.97
N GLY A 155 15.91 -24.85 -11.58
CA GLY A 155 17.05 -25.11 -12.46
C GLY A 155 18.02 -23.94 -12.65
N SER A 156 17.71 -22.72 -12.16
CA SER A 156 18.71 -21.65 -12.09
C SER A 156 19.71 -21.94 -10.97
N GLU A 157 21.00 -21.70 -11.22
CA GLU A 157 22.00 -21.70 -10.15
C GLU A 157 21.80 -20.48 -9.24
N GLN A 158 21.65 -19.30 -9.86
CA GLN A 158 21.67 -18.00 -9.20
C GLN A 158 20.25 -17.49 -8.88
N PRO A 159 20.04 -16.88 -7.69
CA PRO A 159 18.82 -16.15 -7.38
C PRO A 159 18.87 -14.71 -7.92
N VAL A 160 17.70 -14.13 -8.13
CA VAL A 160 17.51 -12.69 -8.30
C VAL A 160 17.30 -12.08 -6.91
N ILE A 161 18.08 -11.06 -6.55
CA ILE A 161 18.06 -10.43 -5.23
C ILE A 161 17.84 -8.92 -5.40
N GLU A 162 16.92 -8.37 -4.61
CA GLU A 162 16.68 -6.92 -4.51
C GLU A 162 16.66 -6.53 -3.04
N ALA A 163 17.64 -5.75 -2.59
CA ALA A 163 17.80 -5.29 -1.22
C ALA A 163 17.82 -3.74 -1.17
N TRP A 164 16.88 -3.15 -0.44
CA TRP A 164 16.64 -1.71 -0.41
C TRP A 164 16.70 -1.20 1.03
N PRO A 165 17.44 -0.11 1.32
CA PRO A 165 17.36 0.55 2.63
C PRO A 165 16.02 1.29 2.73
N MET A 166 15.47 1.44 3.93
CA MET A 166 14.13 2.05 4.10
C MET A 166 14.00 3.45 3.50
N ARG A 167 15.09 4.25 3.48
CA ARG A 167 15.13 5.55 2.76
C ARG A 167 14.77 5.46 1.27
N ARG A 168 15.13 4.35 0.59
CA ARG A 168 14.81 4.12 -0.82
C ARG A 168 13.33 3.73 -1.00
N VAL A 169 12.80 2.94 -0.06
CA VAL A 169 11.37 2.58 0.01
C VAL A 169 10.50 3.81 0.24
N TRP A 170 10.90 4.72 1.13
CA TRP A 170 10.16 5.96 1.37
C TRP A 170 10.19 6.91 0.18
N ARG A 171 11.35 7.07 -0.48
CA ARG A 171 11.41 7.82 -1.74
C ARG A 171 10.51 7.23 -2.84
N HIS A 172 10.42 5.90 -2.93
CA HIS A 172 9.48 5.23 -3.84
C HIS A 172 8.02 5.52 -3.47
N ARG A 173 7.65 5.39 -2.20
CA ARG A 173 6.32 5.78 -1.70
C ARG A 173 6.00 7.22 -2.10
N ASP A 174 6.88 8.16 -1.77
CA ASP A 174 6.60 9.59 -1.93
C ASP A 174 6.51 10.01 -3.41
N GLN A 175 7.19 9.31 -4.31
CA GLN A 175 7.09 9.51 -5.76
C GLN A 175 5.75 9.03 -6.35
N PHE A 176 5.24 7.89 -5.89
CA PHE A 176 4.07 7.24 -6.49
C PHE A 176 2.75 7.48 -5.72
N ASN A 177 2.81 7.79 -4.43
CA ASN A 177 1.65 7.98 -3.56
C ASN A 177 0.76 9.17 -4.00
N LYS A 178 -0.35 8.86 -4.69
CA LYS A 178 -1.38 9.84 -5.07
C LYS A 178 -2.46 10.10 -4.00
N VAL A 179 -2.39 9.42 -2.85
CA VAL A 179 -3.45 9.42 -1.82
C VAL A 179 -3.01 10.05 -0.48
N GLY A 180 -1.78 10.58 -0.43
CA GLY A 180 -1.23 11.29 0.73
C GLY A 180 -1.16 10.41 1.98
N GLN A 181 -1.51 10.97 3.15
CA GLN A 181 -1.43 10.29 4.44
C GLN A 181 -2.38 9.09 4.58
N ARG A 182 -3.31 8.88 3.63
CA ARG A 182 -4.20 7.70 3.58
C ARG A 182 -3.55 6.46 2.95
N HIS A 183 -2.29 6.56 2.53
CA HIS A 183 -1.59 5.43 1.93
C HIS A 183 -1.29 4.35 2.98
N TYR A 184 -1.67 3.11 2.71
CA TYR A 184 -1.62 2.01 3.69
C TYR A 184 -0.23 1.75 4.32
N SER A 185 0.84 2.19 3.66
CA SER A 185 2.22 2.15 4.18
C SER A 185 2.44 2.92 5.48
N TYR A 186 1.58 3.89 5.83
CA TYR A 186 1.70 4.61 7.10
C TYR A 186 1.25 3.75 8.30
N GLU A 187 0.24 2.90 8.08
CA GLU A 187 -0.24 1.93 9.07
C GLU A 187 0.56 0.62 9.02
N ASN A 188 0.98 0.19 7.82
CA ASN A 188 1.61 -1.10 7.56
C ASN A 188 2.98 -0.92 6.83
N PRO A 189 3.97 -0.27 7.47
CA PRO A 189 5.24 0.10 6.83
C PRO A 189 6.05 -1.10 6.33
N GLU A 190 6.17 -2.16 7.13
CA GLU A 190 6.90 -3.38 6.76
C GLU A 190 6.27 -4.07 5.53
N MET A 191 4.94 -4.23 5.54
CA MET A 191 4.19 -4.92 4.50
C MET A 191 4.30 -4.18 3.15
N TYR A 192 4.27 -2.84 3.18
CA TYR A 192 4.55 -2.02 2.00
C TYR A 192 5.98 -2.24 1.51
N ALA A 193 6.97 -2.12 2.41
CA ALA A 193 8.37 -2.21 2.06
C ALA A 193 8.74 -3.57 1.44
N ARG A 194 8.27 -4.68 2.04
CA ARG A 194 8.44 -6.04 1.52
C ARG A 194 7.73 -6.26 0.17
N LYS A 195 6.55 -5.66 -0.05
CA LYS A 195 5.87 -5.68 -1.37
C LYS A 195 6.73 -4.99 -2.44
N VAL A 196 7.27 -3.80 -2.18
CA VAL A 196 8.02 -3.02 -3.17
C VAL A 196 9.24 -3.78 -3.71
N VAL A 197 10.04 -4.41 -2.84
CA VAL A 197 11.19 -5.24 -3.27
C VAL A 197 10.77 -6.54 -3.94
N LEU A 198 9.69 -7.18 -3.48
CA LEU A 198 9.13 -8.36 -4.14
C LEU A 198 8.70 -8.08 -5.58
N LEU A 199 8.02 -6.95 -5.83
CA LEU A 199 7.60 -6.53 -7.17
C LEU A 199 8.80 -6.34 -8.12
N GLN A 200 9.99 -6.01 -7.61
CA GLN A 200 11.20 -5.94 -8.44
C GLN A 200 11.69 -7.34 -8.82
N VAL A 201 11.76 -8.28 -7.87
CA VAL A 201 12.13 -9.69 -8.14
C VAL A 201 11.17 -10.35 -9.12
N LEU A 202 9.86 -10.12 -8.97
CA LEU A 202 8.82 -10.67 -9.86
C LEU A 202 8.89 -10.13 -11.31
N LYS A 203 9.77 -9.19 -11.63
CA LYS A 203 10.11 -8.80 -13.03
C LYS A 203 10.89 -9.88 -13.77
N TYR A 204 11.61 -10.74 -13.05
CA TYR A 204 12.53 -11.73 -13.61
C TYR A 204 12.03 -13.18 -13.42
N MET A 205 10.96 -13.37 -12.67
CA MET A 205 10.38 -14.70 -12.42
C MET A 205 9.45 -15.15 -13.56
N PRO A 206 9.33 -16.46 -13.84
CA PRO A 206 8.31 -16.99 -14.74
C PRO A 206 6.91 -16.68 -14.19
N ARG A 207 6.00 -16.25 -15.06
CA ARG A 207 4.67 -15.80 -14.66
C ARG A 207 3.56 -16.65 -15.29
N SER A 208 2.57 -17.00 -14.49
CA SER A 208 1.26 -17.44 -14.98
C SER A 208 0.40 -16.22 -15.35
N ILE A 209 -0.79 -16.45 -15.90
CA ILE A 209 -1.73 -15.35 -16.22
C ILE A 209 -2.22 -14.69 -14.92
N GLU A 210 -2.50 -15.49 -13.89
CA GLU A 210 -2.90 -15.03 -12.56
C GLU A 210 -1.83 -14.14 -11.92
N LEU A 211 -0.54 -14.53 -12.00
CA LEU A 211 0.54 -13.71 -11.48
C LEU A 211 0.75 -12.42 -12.30
N ASN A 212 0.57 -12.45 -13.62
CA ASN A 212 0.58 -11.22 -14.43
C ASN A 212 -0.58 -10.30 -14.03
N ASN A 213 -1.80 -10.81 -13.92
CA ASN A 213 -2.98 -10.07 -13.47
C ASN A 213 -2.77 -9.46 -12.08
N ALA A 214 -2.15 -10.19 -11.15
CA ALA A 214 -1.80 -9.72 -9.82
C ALA A 214 -0.78 -8.56 -9.86
N LEU A 215 0.22 -8.65 -10.75
CA LEU A 215 1.22 -7.59 -10.91
C LEU A 215 0.62 -6.33 -11.53
N THR A 216 -0.28 -6.45 -12.51
CA THR A 216 -1.03 -5.31 -13.06
C THR A 216 -1.86 -4.62 -11.98
N ALA A 217 -2.64 -5.37 -11.20
CA ALA A 217 -3.42 -4.80 -10.09
C ALA A 217 -2.53 -4.17 -9.00
N ALA A 218 -1.39 -4.79 -8.69
CA ALA A 218 -0.45 -4.27 -7.71
C ALA A 218 0.22 -2.96 -8.16
N ASN A 219 0.54 -2.81 -9.45
CA ASN A 219 1.10 -1.60 -10.06
C ASN A 219 0.05 -0.49 -10.13
N ALA A 220 -1.14 -0.77 -10.67
CA ALA A 220 -2.23 0.20 -10.81
C ALA A 220 -2.56 0.87 -9.47
N ALA A 221 -2.71 0.06 -8.42
CA ALA A 221 -2.98 0.55 -7.06
C ALA A 221 -1.84 1.44 -6.49
N GLU A 222 -0.57 1.19 -6.86
CA GLU A 222 0.56 2.02 -6.41
C GLU A 222 0.60 3.39 -7.10
N ILE A 223 0.18 3.47 -8.37
CA ILE A 223 0.17 4.73 -9.14
C ILE A 223 -1.18 5.45 -9.13
N GLY A 224 -2.19 4.92 -8.42
CA GLY A 224 -3.52 5.50 -8.29
C GLY A 224 -4.44 5.29 -9.50
N ARG A 225 -4.16 4.28 -10.33
CA ARG A 225 -5.06 3.83 -11.41
C ARG A 225 -6.04 2.77 -10.91
N THR A 226 -7.16 2.66 -11.61
CA THR A 226 -8.15 1.60 -11.40
C THR A 226 -7.87 0.42 -12.34
N THR A 227 -8.41 -0.76 -12.04
CA THR A 227 -8.35 -1.91 -12.94
C THR A 227 -9.73 -2.36 -13.40
N ALA A 228 -9.76 -2.95 -14.60
CA ALA A 228 -10.90 -3.69 -15.13
C ALA A 228 -10.47 -5.13 -15.46
N VAL A 229 -11.47 -5.99 -15.71
CA VAL A 229 -11.24 -7.32 -16.29
C VAL A 229 -11.79 -7.31 -17.71
N ASP A 230 -10.95 -7.65 -18.68
CA ASP A 230 -11.29 -7.81 -20.09
C ASP A 230 -10.84 -9.20 -20.54
N ASP A 231 -11.77 -10.01 -21.04
CA ASP A 231 -11.60 -11.45 -21.38
C ASP A 231 -10.71 -12.27 -20.40
N GLY A 232 -10.90 -12.05 -19.09
CA GLY A 232 -10.14 -12.73 -18.03
C GLY A 232 -8.73 -12.18 -17.75
N VAL A 233 -8.32 -11.12 -18.45
CA VAL A 233 -7.08 -10.37 -18.21
C VAL A 233 -7.39 -9.14 -17.36
N VAL A 234 -6.55 -8.85 -16.37
CA VAL A 234 -6.64 -7.61 -15.58
C VAL A 234 -5.86 -6.52 -16.30
N VAL A 235 -6.57 -5.45 -16.67
CA VAL A 235 -6.02 -4.29 -17.40
C VAL A 235 -6.09 -3.03 -16.55
N GLU A 236 -5.13 -2.12 -16.75
CA GLU A 236 -5.16 -0.79 -16.13
C GLU A 236 -6.12 0.12 -16.92
N ILE A 237 -6.95 0.89 -16.21
CA ILE A 237 -7.79 1.94 -16.78
C ILE A 237 -7.51 3.26 -16.08
N GLU A 238 -7.64 4.36 -16.83
CA GLU A 238 -7.59 5.69 -16.24
C GLU A 238 -8.80 5.89 -15.32
N ALA A 239 -8.56 6.44 -14.14
CA ALA A 239 -9.65 6.83 -13.25
C ALA A 239 -10.28 8.11 -13.81
N GLU A 240 -11.53 8.04 -14.24
CA GLU A 240 -12.31 9.25 -14.55
C GLU A 240 -12.35 10.14 -13.29
N GLU A 241 -11.69 11.30 -13.35
CA GLU A 241 -11.89 12.33 -12.32
C GLU A 241 -13.30 12.87 -12.46
N GLN A 242 -14.25 12.30 -11.71
CA GLN A 242 -15.51 12.97 -11.41
C GLN A 242 -15.21 14.19 -10.54
N VAL A 243 -14.90 15.31 -11.21
CA VAL A 243 -14.90 16.65 -10.63
C VAL A 243 -16.33 16.97 -10.20
N ARG A 244 -16.69 16.53 -8.99
CA ARG A 244 -17.83 17.09 -8.27
C ARG A 244 -17.38 18.39 -7.64
N GLU A 245 -17.64 19.49 -8.35
CA GLU A 245 -17.79 20.80 -7.70
C GLU A 245 -18.94 20.71 -6.69
N SER A 246 -18.61 20.29 -5.47
CA SER A 246 -19.38 20.60 -4.30
C SER A 246 -18.71 21.77 -3.60
N THR A 247 -19.23 22.97 -3.85
CA THR A 247 -18.85 24.22 -3.18
C THR A 247 -19.22 24.14 -1.70
N VAL A 248 -18.43 23.40 -0.92
CA VAL A 248 -18.53 23.38 0.54
C VAL A 248 -17.75 24.58 1.06
N GLN A 249 -18.47 25.58 1.56
CA GLN A 249 -17.87 26.68 2.30
C GLN A 249 -17.07 26.09 3.47
N VAL A 250 -15.76 26.36 3.50
CA VAL A 250 -14.90 25.98 4.61
C VAL A 250 -15.19 26.93 5.77
N THR A 251 -16.07 26.53 6.68
CA THR A 251 -16.06 27.05 8.04
C THR A 251 -14.90 26.37 8.77
N ASP A 252 -13.79 27.10 8.93
CA ASP A 252 -12.56 26.60 9.53
C ASP A 252 -12.76 26.37 11.05
N PRO A 253 -12.59 25.14 11.59
CA PRO A 253 -12.80 24.87 13.02
C PRO A 253 -11.62 25.26 13.92
N PHE A 254 -10.56 25.87 13.40
CA PHE A 254 -9.35 26.19 14.15
C PHE A 254 -8.99 27.68 14.12
N GLU A 255 -9.95 28.51 14.54
CA GLU A 255 -9.67 29.89 14.96
C GLU A 255 -8.77 29.85 16.22
N LYS A 256 -7.53 30.33 16.08
CA LYS A 256 -6.60 30.46 17.21
C LYS A 256 -7.05 31.61 18.11
N PRO A 257 -6.86 31.55 19.44
CA PRO A 257 -7.15 32.68 20.31
C PRO A 257 -6.37 33.93 19.90
N ASP A 258 -7.08 35.05 19.89
CA ASP A 258 -6.66 36.38 19.44
C ASP A 258 -5.54 36.97 20.32
N GLU A 259 -4.40 37.30 19.72
CA GLU A 259 -3.38 38.18 20.32
C GLU A 259 -3.64 39.63 19.86
N SER A 260 -4.01 40.50 20.80
CA SER A 260 -4.24 41.92 20.55
C SER A 260 -3.49 42.80 21.57
N PRO A 261 -3.21 44.07 21.24
CA PRO A 261 -2.74 44.56 19.95
C PRO A 261 -1.46 45.41 20.07
N GLU A 262 -0.86 45.75 18.92
CA GLU A 262 0.38 46.53 18.81
C GLU A 262 0.41 47.85 19.62
N GLN A 263 1.55 48.12 20.25
CA GLN A 263 2.01 49.50 20.45
C GLN A 263 3.38 49.71 19.81
N LYS A 264 3.42 50.61 18.83
CA LYS A 264 4.62 51.06 18.12
C LYS A 264 5.52 51.86 19.06
N ILE A 265 6.84 51.79 18.88
CA ILE A 265 7.79 52.91 18.95
C ILE A 265 9.08 52.54 18.18
N ALA A 266 9.84 53.55 17.79
CA ALA A 266 10.83 53.51 16.72
C ALA A 266 12.18 52.83 17.06
N ALA A 267 13.00 52.67 16.03
CA ALA A 267 14.33 52.09 16.08
C ALA A 267 15.36 52.96 16.81
N GLU A 268 16.32 52.32 17.47
CA GLU A 268 17.70 52.80 17.55
C GLU A 268 18.67 51.64 17.79
N THR A 269 19.87 51.71 17.19
CA THR A 269 20.88 50.64 17.25
C THR A 269 22.06 51.08 18.12
N PRO A 270 22.37 50.40 19.24
CA PRO A 270 23.58 50.70 20.01
C PRO A 270 24.83 50.11 19.36
N GLN A 271 25.87 50.95 19.21
CA GLN A 271 27.22 50.53 18.82
C GLN A 271 27.96 49.83 20.00
N PRO A 272 29.01 49.02 19.74
CA PRO A 272 29.75 48.34 20.81
C PRO A 272 30.63 49.32 21.61
N ALA A 273 30.54 49.24 22.94
CA ALA A 273 31.40 49.99 23.86
C ALA A 273 32.80 49.35 24.01
N LYS A 274 33.82 50.21 24.17
CA LYS A 274 35.23 49.83 24.36
C LYS A 274 35.52 49.47 25.83
N PRO A 275 36.57 48.67 26.13
CA PRO A 275 36.96 48.36 27.49
C PRO A 275 37.75 49.51 28.13
N ASN A 276 37.65 49.65 29.46
CA ASN A 276 38.61 50.38 30.29
C ASN A 276 38.98 49.51 31.52
N ASN A 277 40.26 49.54 31.89
CA ASN A 277 40.78 48.92 33.11
C ASN A 277 40.41 49.76 34.34
N GLU A 278 40.22 49.12 35.50
CA GLU A 278 40.74 49.58 36.79
C GLU A 278 40.59 48.48 37.88
N THR A 279 41.72 48.07 38.48
CA THR A 279 41.86 47.42 39.80
C THR A 279 42.43 48.48 40.76
N PRO A 280 42.30 48.40 42.12
CA PRO A 280 42.35 47.21 43.00
C PRO A 280 41.14 47.16 43.99
N ASP A 281 41.09 46.56 45.20
CA ASP A 281 41.99 45.86 46.15
C ASP A 281 41.21 44.68 46.79
N LEU A 282 41.79 43.51 47.10
CA LEU A 282 42.50 43.11 48.34
C LEU A 282 41.75 43.36 49.68
N ILE A 283 41.01 42.33 50.15
CA ILE A 283 41.28 41.59 51.40
C ILE A 283 41.02 40.10 51.13
#